data_AF-A0A831VK34-F1
#
_entry.id   AF-A0A831VK34-F1
#
_cell.length_a   1.000
_cell.length_b   1.000
_cell.length_c   1.000
_cell.angle_alpha   90.00
_cell.angle_beta   90.00
_cell.angle_gamma   90.00
#
_symmetry.space_group_name_H-M   'P 1'
#
loop_
_entity.id
_entity.type
_entity.pdbx_description
1 polymer ?
#
loop_
_entity_poly.entity_id
_entity_poly.type
_entity_poly.pdbx_seq_one_letter_code
_entity_poly.pdbx_strand_id
1 'polypeptide(L)'
;IEKAVIHRGHVLATKGSMKPTFMMDVILDLLSSAPRKLKNRAKVRFHTGTSEIISTVVLLDRDELAPGQTCFAQIRLDEPTAVLRKDRYVLRSYSPVRTIGGGEILNALPRKKKRFSDSSLTEMKTLHQGDPAEIVELFVGQGRFMGMEQDQLPFLTNTNKKRLEDILNGLMAKNRVVRFDKENRVLIRADFLEKARNELLDTIAEYHRKFPLKVGLPKEELRSRTTGSRNQKLFNFLINQLTKEGRIVQEKDLVRLVDHRVTLAADQQEARKKIEEIYVKSGLQPPYFKEIKDEFPGNTAFEVLELMHKEGSLIKVKEDLYFHKQAVEKLEKDLVGFLKEHKEITTPQFKEMTGTSRKYTIPLIEYFDRSQVTVRVGDSRVLRRK
;
A
#
# COMPACT_ATOMS: atom_id res chain seq x y z
N ILE A 1 -35.81 10.53 -29.15
CA ILE A 1 -36.40 11.25 -27.99
C ILE A 1 -37.76 11.77 -28.46
N GLU A 2 -38.84 11.41 -27.77
CA GLU A 2 -40.19 11.88 -28.09
C GLU A 2 -40.44 13.30 -27.55
N LYS A 3 -41.32 14.08 -28.18
CA LYS A 3 -41.57 15.47 -27.78
C LYS A 3 -42.12 15.59 -26.35
N ALA A 4 -42.90 14.62 -25.89
CA ALA A 4 -43.56 14.65 -24.58
C ALA A 4 -42.58 14.62 -23.40
N VAL A 5 -41.38 14.07 -23.58
CA VAL A 5 -40.33 13.99 -22.56
C VAL A 5 -39.31 15.15 -22.65
N ILE A 6 -39.53 16.12 -23.54
CA ILE A 6 -38.66 17.30 -23.68
C ILE A 6 -39.29 18.48 -22.96
N HIS A 7 -38.60 18.99 -21.94
CA HIS A 7 -39.01 20.16 -21.20
C HIS A 7 -38.05 21.33 -21.43
N ARG A 8 -38.54 22.56 -21.24
CA ARG A 8 -37.65 23.74 -21.22
C ARG A 8 -36.61 23.54 -20.12
N GLY A 9 -35.36 23.85 -20.44
CA GLY A 9 -34.22 23.58 -19.56
C GLY A 9 -33.44 22.31 -19.90
N HIS A 10 -33.96 21.46 -20.79
CA HIS A 10 -33.16 20.36 -21.36
C HIS A 10 -32.08 20.92 -22.28
N VAL A 11 -30.87 20.36 -22.16
CA VAL A 11 -29.69 20.77 -22.93
C VAL A 11 -29.33 19.67 -23.94
N LEU A 12 -29.16 20.05 -25.20
CA LEU A 12 -28.58 19.19 -26.23
C LEU A 12 -27.05 19.28 -26.14
N ALA A 13 -26.38 18.17 -25.87
CA ALA A 13 -24.93 18.12 -25.72
C ALA A 13 -24.36 16.84 -26.33
N THR A 14 -23.08 16.86 -26.69
CA THR A 14 -22.38 15.65 -27.14
C THR A 14 -22.22 14.67 -25.99
N LYS A 15 -22.19 13.36 -26.28
CA LYS A 15 -22.12 12.31 -25.26
C LYS A 15 -20.91 12.53 -24.33
N GLY A 16 -21.17 12.59 -23.03
CA GLY A 16 -20.14 12.75 -22.00
C GLY A 16 -19.56 14.15 -21.83
N SER A 17 -20.04 15.15 -22.58
CA SER A 17 -19.57 16.55 -22.47
C SER A 17 -20.18 17.33 -21.32
N MET A 18 -21.29 16.85 -20.76
CA MET A 18 -22.06 17.49 -19.70
C MET A 18 -22.46 16.43 -18.67
N LYS A 19 -22.53 16.82 -17.38
CA LYS A 19 -23.05 15.98 -16.30
C LYS A 19 -24.12 16.73 -15.52
N PRO A 20 -25.24 16.08 -15.15
CA PRO A 20 -26.21 16.68 -14.26
C PRO A 20 -25.59 16.89 -12.88
N THR A 21 -25.88 18.03 -12.26
CA THR A 21 -25.37 18.40 -10.94
C THR A 21 -26.49 18.93 -10.04
N PHE A 22 -26.36 18.65 -8.75
CA PHE A 22 -27.20 19.20 -7.68
C PHE A 22 -26.48 20.31 -6.89
N MET A 23 -25.21 20.58 -7.21
CA MET A 23 -24.40 21.53 -6.48
C MET A 23 -23.44 22.23 -7.43
N MET A 24 -23.18 23.51 -7.18
CA MET A 24 -22.16 24.25 -7.92
C MET A 24 -21.46 25.25 -7.01
N ASP A 25 -20.18 25.45 -7.27
CA ASP A 25 -19.39 26.51 -6.67
C ASP A 25 -19.54 27.76 -7.54
N VAL A 26 -19.83 28.89 -6.92
CA VAL A 26 -20.09 30.14 -7.62
C VAL A 26 -19.40 31.32 -6.95
N ILE A 27 -19.15 32.36 -7.74
CA ILE A 27 -19.03 33.72 -7.20
C ILE A 27 -20.41 34.35 -7.26
N LEU A 28 -20.86 34.88 -6.12
CA LEU A 28 -22.18 35.46 -5.95
C LEU A 28 -22.07 36.96 -5.74
N ASP A 29 -22.66 37.72 -6.65
CA ASP A 29 -22.86 39.16 -6.55
C ASP A 29 -24.29 39.44 -6.11
N LEU A 30 -24.47 40.04 -4.92
CA LEU A 30 -25.76 40.53 -4.48
C LEU A 30 -25.94 41.97 -4.96
N LEU A 31 -27.00 42.24 -5.73
CA LEU A 31 -27.24 43.57 -6.28
C LEU A 31 -27.43 44.60 -5.15
N SER A 32 -26.95 45.82 -5.37
CA SER A 32 -27.19 46.95 -4.45
C SER A 32 -28.68 47.24 -4.28
N SER A 33 -29.49 46.94 -5.30
CA SER A 33 -30.94 47.07 -5.27
C SER A 33 -31.66 45.98 -4.48
N ALA A 34 -30.96 44.93 -4.01
CA ALA A 34 -31.55 43.85 -3.22
C ALA A 34 -32.24 44.40 -1.95
N PRO A 35 -33.43 43.87 -1.56
CA PRO A 35 -34.25 44.53 -0.55
C PRO A 35 -33.71 44.33 0.87
N ARG A 36 -32.95 43.25 1.07
CA ARG A 36 -32.49 42.75 2.36
C ARG A 36 -31.17 42.03 2.14
N LYS A 37 -30.41 41.88 3.23
CA LYS A 37 -29.23 41.01 3.27
C LYS A 37 -29.63 39.57 2.95
N LEU A 38 -28.78 38.85 2.22
CA LEU A 38 -28.97 37.43 1.95
C LEU A 38 -28.36 36.62 3.09
N LYS A 39 -29.20 35.89 3.83
CA LYS A 39 -28.73 35.01 4.90
C LYS A 39 -28.17 33.71 4.32
N ASN A 40 -27.23 33.11 5.03
CA ASN A 40 -26.77 31.76 4.73
C ASN A 40 -27.93 30.76 4.80
N ARG A 41 -27.93 29.79 3.87
CA ARG A 41 -29.02 28.83 3.63
C ARG A 41 -30.36 29.44 3.22
N ALA A 42 -30.37 30.68 2.73
CA ALA A 42 -31.57 31.25 2.14
C ALA A 42 -32.02 30.45 0.90
N LYS A 43 -33.33 30.24 0.79
CA LYS A 43 -33.97 29.68 -0.41
C LYS A 43 -34.11 30.78 -1.47
N VAL A 44 -33.68 30.46 -2.69
CA VAL A 44 -33.72 31.35 -3.85
C VAL A 44 -34.12 30.57 -5.10
N ARG A 45 -34.63 31.28 -6.11
CA ARG A 45 -34.85 30.72 -7.45
C ARG A 45 -33.58 30.94 -8.26
N PHE A 46 -32.96 29.85 -8.67
CA PHE A 46 -31.77 29.83 -9.51
C PHE A 46 -32.19 29.73 -10.98
N HIS A 47 -31.71 30.66 -11.79
CA HIS A 47 -31.97 30.69 -13.21
C HIS A 47 -30.66 30.50 -13.98
N THR A 48 -30.66 29.50 -14.86
CA THR A 48 -29.60 29.25 -15.84
C THR A 48 -30.22 28.82 -17.16
N GLY A 49 -29.74 29.36 -18.28
CA GLY A 49 -30.37 29.16 -19.59
C GLY A 49 -31.88 29.45 -19.54
N THR A 50 -32.70 28.43 -19.82
CA THR A 50 -34.18 28.49 -19.74
C THR A 50 -34.76 27.78 -18.52
N SER A 51 -33.92 27.36 -17.57
CA SER A 51 -34.32 26.61 -16.38
C SER A 51 -34.55 27.55 -15.20
N GLU A 52 -35.55 27.22 -14.38
CA GLU A 52 -35.81 27.85 -13.08
C GLU A 52 -35.88 26.76 -12.03
N ILE A 53 -34.99 26.81 -11.03
CA ILE A 53 -34.83 25.74 -10.04
C ILE A 53 -34.80 26.34 -8.64
N ILE A 54 -35.58 25.78 -7.70
CA ILE A 54 -35.48 26.16 -6.30
C ILE A 54 -34.13 25.69 -5.76
N SER A 55 -33.44 26.58 -5.04
CA SER A 55 -32.09 26.31 -4.57
C SER A 55 -31.82 26.94 -3.21
N THR A 56 -30.79 26.44 -2.54
CA THR A 56 -30.31 26.92 -1.26
C THR A 56 -28.91 27.50 -1.42
N VAL A 57 -28.73 28.76 -1.06
CA VAL A 57 -27.42 29.44 -1.11
C VAL A 57 -26.65 29.18 0.17
N VAL A 58 -25.45 28.62 0.07
CA VAL A 58 -24.54 28.41 1.20
C VAL A 58 -23.36 29.35 1.07
N LEU A 59 -23.27 30.34 1.95
CA LEU A 59 -22.17 31.31 2.00
C LEU A 59 -20.96 30.67 2.68
N LEU A 60 -19.78 30.79 2.07
CA LEU A 60 -18.59 30.05 2.53
C LEU A 60 -17.77 30.80 3.58
N ASP A 61 -17.77 32.14 3.57
CA ASP A 61 -16.90 33.00 4.40
C ASP A 61 -17.67 33.87 5.40
N ARG A 62 -19.01 33.85 5.40
CA ARG A 62 -19.86 34.73 6.22
C ARG A 62 -21.24 34.13 6.46
N ASP A 63 -21.98 34.66 7.43
CA ASP A 63 -23.38 34.26 7.71
C ASP A 63 -24.43 35.09 6.95
N GLU A 64 -24.09 36.32 6.57
CA GLU A 64 -24.97 37.20 5.79
C GLU A 64 -24.18 37.98 4.73
N LEU A 65 -24.78 38.22 3.57
CA LEU A 65 -24.22 39.03 2.48
C LEU A 65 -25.06 40.30 2.32
N ALA A 66 -24.43 41.48 2.43
CA ALA A 66 -25.13 42.75 2.28
C ALA A 66 -25.32 43.14 0.80
N PRO A 67 -26.37 43.92 0.45
CA PRO A 67 -26.55 44.43 -0.91
C PRO A 67 -25.30 45.15 -1.43
N GLY A 68 -24.93 44.90 -2.68
CA GLY A 68 -23.73 45.46 -3.31
C GLY A 68 -22.43 44.70 -3.02
N GLN A 69 -22.48 43.61 -2.24
CA GLN A 69 -21.31 42.80 -1.92
C GLN A 69 -21.24 41.52 -2.76
N THR A 70 -20.00 41.05 -2.91
CA THR A 70 -19.66 39.78 -3.57
C THR A 70 -19.08 38.79 -2.56
N CYS A 71 -19.36 37.51 -2.74
CA CYS A 71 -18.70 36.43 -2.00
C CYS A 71 -18.63 35.11 -2.77
N PHE A 72 -17.86 34.16 -2.26
CA PHE A 72 -17.92 32.78 -2.73
C PHE A 72 -19.04 32.02 -2.04
N ALA A 73 -19.80 31.25 -2.82
CA ALA A 73 -20.93 30.48 -2.32
C ALA A 73 -21.01 29.10 -2.99
N GLN A 74 -21.72 28.20 -2.34
CA GLN A 74 -22.23 26.97 -2.95
C GLN A 74 -23.73 27.08 -3.15
N ILE A 75 -24.20 26.86 -4.37
CA ILE A 75 -25.62 26.75 -4.67
C ILE A 75 -25.97 25.27 -4.67
N ARG A 76 -26.98 24.90 -3.87
CA ARG A 76 -27.54 23.55 -3.84
C ARG A 76 -28.92 23.56 -4.48
N LEU A 77 -29.09 22.78 -5.52
CA LEU A 77 -30.32 22.72 -6.29
C LEU A 77 -31.23 21.63 -5.74
N ASP A 78 -32.53 21.89 -5.72
CA ASP A 78 -33.54 20.88 -5.35
C ASP A 78 -33.75 19.87 -6.51
N GLU A 79 -33.42 20.27 -7.75
CA GLU A 79 -33.46 19.43 -8.96
C GLU A 79 -32.13 19.53 -9.74
N PRO A 80 -31.70 18.48 -10.46
CA PRO A 80 -30.43 18.50 -11.16
C PRO A 80 -30.49 19.37 -12.42
N THR A 81 -29.38 20.01 -12.76
CA THR A 81 -29.24 20.74 -14.03
C THR A 81 -27.87 20.49 -14.67
N ALA A 82 -27.70 20.86 -15.93
CA ALA A 82 -26.43 20.75 -16.65
C ALA A 82 -25.89 22.14 -16.95
N VAL A 83 -24.72 22.45 -16.39
CA VAL A 83 -24.03 23.73 -16.50
C VAL A 83 -22.55 23.51 -16.70
N LEU A 84 -21.86 24.51 -17.25
CA LEU A 84 -20.42 24.53 -17.39
C LEU A 84 -19.80 25.62 -16.52
N ARG A 85 -18.50 25.46 -16.30
CA ARG A 85 -17.66 26.52 -15.75
C ARG A 85 -17.70 27.75 -16.67
N LYS A 86 -17.78 28.94 -16.06
CA LYS A 86 -17.97 30.26 -16.68
C LYS A 86 -19.39 30.59 -17.15
N ASP A 87 -20.36 29.69 -16.98
CA ASP A 87 -21.75 30.03 -17.25
C ASP A 87 -22.22 31.11 -16.27
N ARG A 88 -23.00 32.06 -16.78
CA ARG A 88 -23.65 33.10 -15.99
C ARG A 88 -25.00 32.61 -15.49
N TYR A 89 -25.37 33.01 -14.29
CA TYR A 89 -26.66 32.69 -13.69
C TYR A 89 -27.28 33.91 -13.02
N VAL A 90 -28.60 33.84 -12.81
CA VAL A 90 -29.37 34.86 -12.11
C VAL A 90 -30.03 34.26 -10.88
N LEU A 91 -30.01 34.99 -9.76
CA LEU A 91 -30.76 34.65 -8.57
C LEU A 91 -31.95 35.59 -8.39
N ARG A 92 -33.10 34.97 -8.12
CA ARG A 92 -34.32 35.67 -7.73
C ARG A 92 -34.74 35.24 -6.32
N SER A 93 -35.34 36.15 -5.56
CA SER A 93 -35.90 35.81 -4.25
C SER A 93 -37.02 34.79 -4.37
N TYR A 94 -37.19 34.00 -3.32
CA TYR A 94 -38.23 32.97 -3.26
C TYR A 94 -39.65 33.57 -3.37
N SER A 95 -39.93 34.61 -2.59
CA SER A 95 -41.17 35.40 -2.64
C SER A 95 -40.96 36.79 -1.98
N PRO A 96 -41.48 37.90 -2.56
CA PRO A 96 -42.00 38.00 -3.93
C PRO A 96 -40.88 37.71 -4.95
N VAL A 97 -41.22 37.33 -6.18
CA VAL A 97 -40.22 36.95 -7.19
C VAL A 97 -39.57 38.19 -7.81
N ARG A 98 -38.35 38.51 -7.39
CA ARG A 98 -37.56 39.64 -7.92
C ARG A 98 -36.10 39.25 -8.05
N THR A 99 -35.39 39.84 -9.01
CA THR A 99 -33.95 39.64 -9.14
C THR A 99 -33.24 40.26 -7.95
N ILE A 100 -32.36 39.48 -7.33
CA ILE A 100 -31.58 39.89 -6.15
C ILE A 100 -30.08 39.85 -6.42
N GLY A 101 -29.63 39.05 -7.37
CA GLY A 101 -28.21 38.82 -7.60
C GLY A 101 -27.97 37.91 -8.79
N GLY A 102 -26.73 37.51 -8.95
CA GLY A 102 -26.28 36.60 -9.98
C GLY A 102 -24.80 36.33 -9.82
N GLY A 103 -24.18 35.80 -10.87
CA GLY A 103 -22.74 35.60 -10.85
C GLY A 103 -22.28 34.64 -11.94
N GLU A 104 -21.14 34.00 -11.65
CA GLU A 104 -20.48 33.06 -12.55
C GLU A 104 -20.24 31.72 -11.86
N ILE A 105 -20.43 30.63 -12.60
CA ILE A 105 -20.18 29.26 -12.13
C ILE A 105 -18.68 28.97 -12.20
N LEU A 106 -18.09 28.67 -11.04
CA LEU A 106 -16.67 28.38 -10.89
C LEU A 106 -16.38 26.88 -11.06
N ASN A 107 -17.24 26.02 -10.52
CA ASN A 107 -17.15 24.58 -10.68
C ASN A 107 -18.56 23.97 -10.74
N ALA A 108 -18.84 23.26 -11.84
CA ALA A 108 -20.13 22.63 -12.10
C ALA A 108 -20.33 21.30 -11.34
N LEU A 109 -19.27 20.68 -10.82
CA LEU A 109 -19.35 19.41 -10.11
C LEU A 109 -18.50 19.40 -8.84
N PRO A 110 -18.79 20.29 -7.88
CA PRO A 110 -18.03 20.41 -6.65
C PRO A 110 -18.41 19.31 -5.65
N ARG A 111 -17.53 19.13 -4.66
CA ARG A 111 -17.86 18.43 -3.43
C ARG A 111 -18.36 19.43 -2.39
N LYS A 112 -19.11 18.93 -1.40
CA LYS A 112 -19.55 19.74 -0.25
C LYS A 112 -18.33 20.37 0.44
N LYS A 113 -18.29 21.70 0.50
CA LYS A 113 -17.22 22.45 1.17
C LYS A 113 -17.59 22.73 2.63
N LYS A 114 -16.57 22.82 3.48
CA LYS A 114 -16.71 23.27 4.87
C LYS A 114 -16.72 24.80 4.87
N ARG A 115 -17.66 25.42 5.58
CA ARG A 115 -17.69 26.88 5.78
C ARG A 115 -16.49 27.32 6.63
N PHE A 116 -16.04 28.56 6.44
CA PHE A 116 -14.90 29.15 7.13
C PHE A 116 -13.62 28.29 7.04
N SER A 117 -13.44 27.64 5.91
CA SER A 117 -12.27 26.81 5.63
C SER A 117 -11.36 27.53 4.65
N ASP A 118 -10.15 27.86 5.09
CA ASP A 118 -9.17 28.58 4.26
C ASP A 118 -8.82 27.80 2.99
N SER A 119 -8.74 26.48 3.07
CA SER A 119 -8.50 25.63 1.90
C SER A 119 -9.65 25.71 0.89
N SER A 120 -10.90 25.75 1.36
CA SER A 120 -12.08 25.92 0.50
C SER A 120 -12.09 27.30 -0.16
N LEU A 121 -11.75 28.36 0.58
CA LEU A 121 -11.71 29.72 0.03
C LEU A 121 -10.55 29.91 -0.96
N THR A 122 -9.39 29.33 -0.68
CA THR A 122 -8.24 29.35 -1.59
C THR A 122 -8.57 28.63 -2.89
N GLU A 123 -9.22 27.47 -2.82
CA GLU A 123 -9.72 26.75 -4.00
C GLU A 123 -10.67 27.61 -4.83
N MET A 124 -11.64 28.28 -4.20
CA MET A 124 -12.58 29.18 -4.88
C MET A 124 -11.88 30.36 -5.55
N LYS A 125 -10.88 30.95 -4.89
CA LYS A 125 -10.05 32.03 -5.46
C LYS A 125 -9.30 31.56 -6.70
N THR A 126 -8.63 30.41 -6.63
CA THR A 126 -7.95 29.81 -7.80
C THR A 126 -8.93 29.51 -8.92
N LEU A 127 -10.11 28.97 -8.61
CA LEU A 127 -11.15 28.78 -9.64
C LEU A 127 -11.65 30.11 -10.21
N HIS A 128 -11.65 31.21 -9.49
CA HIS A 128 -12.14 32.48 -10.03
C HIS A 128 -11.09 33.23 -10.86
N GLN A 129 -9.87 33.35 -10.34
CA GLN A 129 -8.83 34.24 -10.87
C GLN A 129 -7.57 33.51 -11.35
N GLY A 130 -7.44 32.22 -11.06
CA GLY A 130 -6.27 31.43 -11.42
C GLY A 130 -6.11 31.25 -12.93
N ASP A 131 -4.87 31.05 -13.35
CA ASP A 131 -4.59 30.77 -14.75
C ASP A 131 -5.11 29.37 -15.17
N PRO A 132 -5.23 29.07 -16.48
CA PRO A 132 -5.70 27.76 -16.92
C PRO A 132 -4.89 26.57 -16.39
N ALA A 133 -3.59 26.74 -16.14
CA ALA A 133 -2.73 25.66 -15.64
C ALA A 133 -2.97 25.40 -14.14
N GLU A 134 -3.11 26.46 -13.34
CA GLU A 134 -3.46 26.37 -11.92
C GLU A 134 -4.83 25.72 -11.73
N ILE A 135 -5.81 26.05 -12.57
CA ILE A 135 -7.15 25.45 -12.52
C ILE A 135 -7.08 23.95 -12.86
N VAL A 136 -6.36 23.57 -13.92
CA VAL A 136 -6.18 22.15 -14.30
C VAL A 136 -5.51 21.38 -13.16
N GLU A 137 -4.43 21.92 -12.60
CA GLU A 137 -3.72 21.30 -11.49
C GLU A 137 -4.58 21.18 -10.22
N LEU A 138 -5.42 22.18 -9.96
CA LEU A 138 -6.36 22.14 -8.84
C LEU A 138 -7.34 20.97 -9.00
N PHE A 139 -7.94 20.79 -10.18
CA PHE A 139 -8.82 19.66 -10.45
C PHE A 139 -8.09 18.32 -10.34
N VAL A 140 -6.88 18.20 -10.90
CA VAL A 140 -6.05 16.99 -10.73
C VAL A 140 -5.81 16.70 -9.24
N GLY A 141 -5.55 17.74 -8.43
CA GLY A 141 -5.38 17.62 -6.98
C GLY A 141 -6.64 17.13 -6.24
N GLN A 142 -7.85 17.38 -6.75
CA GLN A 142 -9.09 16.86 -6.15
C GLN A 142 -9.20 15.33 -6.25
N GLY A 143 -8.50 14.70 -7.20
CA GLY A 143 -8.37 13.25 -7.33
C GLY A 143 -7.60 12.59 -6.18
N ARG A 144 -6.72 13.35 -5.49
CA ARG A 144 -5.86 12.87 -4.40
C ARG A 144 -5.14 11.56 -4.82
N PHE A 145 -5.11 10.56 -3.94
CA PHE A 145 -4.49 9.25 -4.20
C PHE A 145 -5.22 8.37 -5.22
N MET A 146 -6.49 8.67 -5.54
CA MET A 146 -7.17 7.96 -6.64
C MET A 146 -6.72 8.46 -8.01
N GLY A 147 -6.19 9.68 -8.06
CA GLY A 147 -5.87 10.38 -9.29
C GLY A 147 -7.11 10.93 -10.00
N MET A 148 -6.86 11.60 -11.12
CA MET A 148 -7.88 12.16 -12.00
C MET A 148 -7.66 11.66 -13.42
N GLU A 149 -8.68 11.05 -14.01
CA GLU A 149 -8.67 10.71 -15.43
C GLU A 149 -8.65 11.97 -16.27
N GLN A 150 -7.73 12.03 -17.23
CA GLN A 150 -7.58 13.17 -18.13
C GLN A 150 -8.87 13.49 -18.91
N ASP A 151 -9.69 12.48 -19.22
CA ASP A 151 -10.95 12.66 -19.97
C ASP A 151 -12.04 13.41 -19.19
N GLN A 152 -11.90 13.55 -17.87
CA GLN A 152 -12.84 14.32 -17.04
C GLN A 152 -12.51 15.82 -17.04
N LEU A 153 -11.26 16.17 -17.28
CA LEU A 153 -10.77 17.55 -17.21
C LEU A 153 -11.42 18.50 -18.23
N PRO A 154 -11.72 18.12 -19.49
CA PRO A 154 -12.39 19.01 -20.45
C PRO A 154 -13.71 19.57 -19.92
N PHE A 155 -14.53 18.74 -19.28
CA PHE A 155 -15.80 19.15 -18.67
C PHE A 155 -15.56 20.07 -17.47
N LEU A 156 -14.67 19.68 -16.55
CA LEU A 156 -14.41 20.43 -15.31
C LEU A 156 -13.79 21.81 -15.57
N THR A 157 -12.92 21.90 -16.58
CA THR A 157 -12.17 23.11 -16.91
C THR A 157 -12.82 23.94 -18.01
N ASN A 158 -13.87 23.42 -18.65
CA ASN A 158 -14.48 23.97 -19.87
C ASN A 158 -13.42 24.32 -20.94
N THR A 159 -12.52 23.37 -21.21
CA THR A 159 -11.37 23.55 -22.12
C THR A 159 -11.32 22.43 -23.15
N ASN A 160 -11.00 22.78 -24.40
CA ASN A 160 -10.86 21.78 -25.47
C ASN A 160 -9.63 20.87 -25.26
N LYS A 161 -9.66 19.68 -25.86
CA LYS A 161 -8.64 18.63 -25.64
C LYS A 161 -7.22 19.08 -26.02
N LYS A 162 -7.05 19.78 -27.15
CA LYS A 162 -5.73 20.23 -27.63
C LYS A 162 -5.08 21.21 -26.64
N ARG A 163 -5.81 22.24 -26.24
CA ARG A 163 -5.33 23.22 -25.25
C ARG A 163 -5.06 22.58 -23.90
N LEU A 164 -5.89 21.62 -23.49
CA LEU A 164 -5.68 20.87 -22.25
C LEU A 164 -4.38 20.04 -22.31
N GLU A 165 -4.09 19.39 -23.43
CA GLU A 165 -2.84 18.65 -23.64
C GLU A 165 -1.62 19.56 -23.54
N ASP A 166 -1.64 20.74 -24.15
CA ASP A 166 -0.56 21.72 -24.05
C ASP A 166 -0.31 22.15 -22.59
N ILE A 167 -1.38 22.43 -21.84
CA ILE A 167 -1.31 22.76 -20.41
C ILE A 167 -0.73 21.61 -19.60
N LEU A 168 -1.22 20.38 -19.82
CA LEU A 168 -0.75 19.19 -19.12
C LEU A 168 0.72 18.90 -19.41
N ASN A 169 1.16 19.07 -20.66
CA ASN A 169 2.57 18.91 -21.04
C ASN A 169 3.45 19.91 -20.28
N GLY A 170 3.02 21.18 -20.17
CA GLY A 170 3.71 22.18 -19.36
C GLY A 170 3.76 21.85 -17.86
N LEU A 171 2.66 21.33 -17.30
CA LEU A 171 2.60 20.89 -15.89
C LEU A 171 3.47 19.66 -15.62
N MET A 172 3.51 18.70 -16.54
CA MET A 172 4.34 17.50 -16.46
C MET A 172 5.83 17.85 -16.60
N ALA A 173 6.20 18.75 -17.51
CA ALA A 173 7.58 19.22 -17.65
C ALA A 173 8.10 19.91 -16.38
N LYS A 174 7.22 20.59 -15.64
CA LYS A 174 7.52 21.21 -14.35
C LYS A 174 7.38 20.26 -13.16
N ASN A 175 7.12 18.97 -13.38
CA ASN A 175 6.84 17.97 -12.34
C ASN A 175 5.73 18.38 -11.35
N ARG A 176 4.75 19.21 -11.77
CA ARG A 176 3.59 19.57 -10.92
C ARG A 176 2.50 18.51 -10.97
N VAL A 177 2.39 17.82 -12.10
CA VAL A 177 1.46 16.72 -12.34
C VAL A 177 2.23 15.55 -12.94
N VAL A 178 1.90 14.33 -12.52
CA VAL A 178 2.51 13.10 -13.03
C VAL A 178 1.41 12.18 -13.54
N ARG A 179 1.63 11.58 -14.71
CA ARG A 179 0.76 10.53 -15.25
C ARG A 179 1.29 9.16 -14.82
N PHE A 180 0.63 8.54 -13.84
CA PHE A 180 1.04 7.23 -13.31
C PHE A 180 0.38 6.05 -14.03
N ASP A 181 -0.79 6.25 -14.65
CA ASP A 181 -1.46 5.25 -15.48
C ASP A 181 -1.53 5.74 -16.92
N LYS A 182 -0.73 5.14 -17.81
CA LYS A 182 -0.69 5.52 -19.22
C LYS A 182 -1.93 5.05 -19.98
N GLU A 183 -2.50 3.90 -19.62
CA GLU A 183 -3.64 3.28 -20.32
C GLU A 183 -4.91 4.11 -20.12
N ASN A 184 -5.26 4.38 -18.86
CA ASN A 184 -6.45 5.17 -18.53
C ASN A 184 -6.16 6.68 -18.42
N ARG A 185 -4.93 7.11 -18.72
CA ARG A 185 -4.47 8.50 -18.66
C ARG A 185 -4.79 9.17 -17.32
N VAL A 186 -4.47 8.48 -16.22
CA VAL A 186 -4.73 8.98 -14.86
C VAL A 186 -3.56 9.81 -14.36
N LEU A 187 -3.90 10.99 -13.86
CA LEU A 187 -2.98 12.02 -13.40
C LEU A 187 -3.04 12.13 -11.88
N ILE A 188 -1.91 12.46 -11.26
CA ILE A 188 -1.80 12.79 -9.84
C ILE A 188 -0.99 14.08 -9.69
N ARG A 189 -1.36 14.92 -8.72
CA ARG A 189 -0.58 16.11 -8.39
C ARG A 189 0.65 15.70 -7.57
N ALA A 190 1.77 16.37 -7.81
CA ALA A 190 3.07 16.00 -7.25
C ALA A 190 3.10 15.91 -5.73
N ASP A 191 2.41 16.81 -5.02
CA ASP A 191 2.34 16.79 -3.56
C ASP A 191 1.68 15.52 -2.99
N PHE A 192 0.67 14.98 -3.66
CA PHE A 192 0.04 13.71 -3.28
C PHE A 192 0.92 12.51 -3.65
N LEU A 193 1.65 12.59 -4.77
CA LEU A 193 2.62 11.56 -5.14
C LEU A 193 3.75 11.47 -4.10
N GLU A 194 4.35 12.61 -3.72
CA GLU A 194 5.41 12.67 -2.73
C GLU A 194 4.92 12.24 -1.33
N LYS A 195 3.69 12.59 -0.95
CA LYS A 195 3.08 12.07 0.29
C LYS A 195 2.98 10.54 0.28
N ALA A 196 2.45 9.97 -0.80
CA ALA A 196 2.32 8.52 -0.93
C ALA A 196 3.69 7.82 -0.95
N ARG A 197 4.68 8.45 -1.60
CA ARG A 197 6.07 8.00 -1.64
C ARG A 197 6.69 7.95 -0.24
N ASN A 198 6.58 9.05 0.52
CA ASN A 198 7.14 9.14 1.86
C ASN A 198 6.48 8.15 2.81
N GLU A 199 5.15 8.06 2.79
CA GLU A 199 4.41 7.10 3.60
C GLU A 199 4.82 5.65 3.31
N LEU A 200 5.08 5.30 2.04
CA LEU A 200 5.57 3.98 1.65
C LEU A 200 6.96 3.71 2.22
N LEU A 201 7.90 4.65 2.08
CA LEU A 201 9.26 4.51 2.61
C LEU A 201 9.25 4.43 4.15
N ASP A 202 8.46 5.27 4.81
CA ASP A 202 8.31 5.30 6.27
C ASP A 202 7.73 3.98 6.78
N THR A 203 6.74 3.41 6.07
CA THR A 203 6.15 2.10 6.42
C THR A 203 7.17 0.97 6.33
N ILE A 204 8.02 0.96 5.29
CA ILE A 204 9.10 -0.04 5.16
C ILE A 204 10.14 0.18 6.27
N ALA A 205 10.55 1.42 6.53
CA ALA A 205 11.51 1.75 7.58
C ALA A 205 11.02 1.32 8.97
N GLU A 206 9.75 1.58 9.27
CA GLU A 206 9.12 1.18 10.52
C GLU A 206 9.03 -0.36 10.63
N TYR A 207 8.71 -1.05 9.54
CA TYR A 207 8.70 -2.51 9.51
C TYR A 207 10.08 -3.10 9.81
N HIS A 208 11.14 -2.57 9.19
CA HIS A 208 12.51 -3.02 9.43
C HIS A 208 12.97 -2.77 10.87
N ARG A 209 12.55 -1.64 11.47
CA ARG A 209 12.84 -1.34 12.88
C ARG A 209 12.13 -2.32 13.82
N LYS A 210 10.88 -2.69 13.50
CA LYS A 210 10.08 -3.64 14.29
C LYS A 210 10.52 -5.09 14.10
N PHE A 211 11.00 -5.45 12.91
CA PHE A 211 11.42 -6.80 12.56
C PHE A 211 12.80 -6.80 11.87
N PRO A 212 13.90 -6.52 12.61
CA PRO A 212 15.25 -6.43 12.03
C PRO A 212 15.71 -7.71 11.33
N LEU A 213 15.23 -8.87 11.81
CA LEU A 213 15.52 -10.20 11.29
C LEU A 213 14.66 -10.58 10.05
N LYS A 214 13.79 -9.69 9.55
CA LYS A 214 13.05 -9.98 8.30
C LYS A 214 13.76 -9.34 7.12
N VAL A 215 13.87 -10.13 6.04
CA VAL A 215 14.51 -9.74 4.76
C VAL A 215 13.81 -8.55 4.13
N GLY A 216 12.48 -8.51 4.19
CA GLY A 216 11.69 -7.39 3.70
C GLY A 216 10.23 -7.55 4.08
N LEU A 217 9.45 -6.55 3.70
CA LEU A 217 8.01 -6.50 3.91
C LEU A 217 7.28 -7.08 2.68
N PRO A 218 6.30 -8.00 2.83
CA PRO A 218 5.51 -8.48 1.72
C PRO A 218 4.77 -7.34 1.00
N LYS A 219 4.72 -7.38 -0.33
CA LYS A 219 4.20 -6.29 -1.15
C LYS A 219 2.71 -6.02 -0.89
N GLU A 220 1.91 -7.06 -0.73
CA GLU A 220 0.48 -6.90 -0.40
C GLU A 220 0.26 -6.37 1.02
N GLU A 221 1.13 -6.75 1.97
CA GLU A 221 1.10 -6.20 3.33
C GLU A 221 1.45 -4.71 3.32
N LEU A 222 2.52 -4.32 2.61
CA LEU A 222 2.88 -2.92 2.39
C LEU A 222 1.74 -2.13 1.73
N ARG A 223 1.09 -2.72 0.72
CA ARG A 223 -0.05 -2.09 0.06
C ARG A 223 -1.19 -1.84 1.04
N SER A 224 -1.56 -2.82 1.86
CA SER A 224 -2.65 -2.68 2.84
C SER A 224 -2.38 -1.63 3.93
N ARG A 225 -1.10 -1.37 4.25
CA ARG A 225 -0.69 -0.42 5.29
C ARG A 225 -0.52 1.02 4.80
N THR A 226 -0.48 1.24 3.49
CA THR A 226 -0.25 2.56 2.90
C THR A 226 -1.53 3.14 2.32
N THR A 227 -1.64 4.47 2.26
CA THR A 227 -2.80 5.17 1.68
C THR A 227 -2.99 4.87 0.18
N GLY A 228 -1.94 4.40 -0.50
CA GLY A 228 -1.99 3.84 -1.85
C GLY A 228 -2.81 2.54 -1.98
N SER A 229 -3.22 1.91 -0.87
CA SER A 229 -4.05 0.69 -0.84
C SER A 229 -5.25 0.73 -1.77
N ARG A 230 -5.88 1.90 -1.91
CA ARG A 230 -7.09 2.10 -2.70
C ARG A 230 -6.84 2.16 -4.21
N ASN A 231 -5.63 2.46 -4.66
CA ASN A 231 -5.27 2.51 -6.08
C ASN A 231 -4.02 1.65 -6.35
N GLN A 232 -4.26 0.42 -6.81
CA GLN A 232 -3.19 -0.53 -7.07
C GLN A 232 -2.24 -0.11 -8.20
N LYS A 233 -2.75 0.63 -9.21
CA LYS A 233 -1.91 1.15 -10.29
C LYS A 233 -0.94 2.23 -9.77
N LEU A 234 -1.39 3.12 -8.89
CA LEU A 234 -0.53 4.10 -8.22
C LEU A 234 0.55 3.42 -7.37
N PHE A 235 0.16 2.41 -6.58
CA PHE A 235 1.09 1.66 -5.74
C PHE A 235 2.18 0.97 -6.57
N ASN A 236 1.80 0.27 -7.64
CA ASN A 236 2.75 -0.37 -8.55
C ASN A 236 3.66 0.64 -9.25
N PHE A 237 3.12 1.81 -9.63
CA PHE A 237 3.92 2.90 -10.19
C PHE A 237 4.99 3.38 -9.20
N LEU A 238 4.63 3.61 -7.94
CA LEU A 238 5.56 4.03 -6.88
C LEU A 238 6.64 2.98 -6.61
N ILE A 239 6.30 1.69 -6.52
CA ILE A 239 7.27 0.61 -6.33
C ILE A 239 8.26 0.57 -7.49
N ASN A 240 7.77 0.64 -8.73
CA ASN A 240 8.62 0.63 -9.92
C ASN A 240 9.53 1.87 -9.97
N GLN A 241 9.00 3.04 -9.61
CA GLN A 241 9.76 4.28 -9.56
C GLN A 241 10.86 4.22 -8.49
N LEU A 242 10.52 3.85 -7.25
CA LEU A 242 11.47 3.75 -6.14
C LEU A 242 12.54 2.67 -6.35
N THR A 243 12.19 1.58 -7.03
CA THR A 243 13.15 0.54 -7.43
C THR A 243 14.14 1.08 -8.46
N LYS A 244 13.65 1.82 -9.47
CA LYS A 244 14.52 2.46 -10.49
C LYS A 244 15.43 3.53 -9.90
N GLU A 245 14.94 4.26 -8.90
CA GLU A 245 15.73 5.26 -8.18
C GLU A 245 16.72 4.65 -7.17
N GLY A 246 16.71 3.33 -6.97
CA GLY A 246 17.60 2.66 -6.02
C GLY A 246 17.30 3.01 -4.56
N ARG A 247 16.04 3.32 -4.22
CA ARG A 247 15.59 3.59 -2.84
C ARG A 247 15.07 2.34 -2.15
N ILE A 248 14.53 1.40 -2.93
CA ILE A 248 14.08 0.09 -2.47
C ILE A 248 14.63 -1.01 -3.39
N VAL A 249 14.74 -2.22 -2.86
CA VAL A 249 14.96 -3.45 -3.62
C VAL A 249 13.69 -4.28 -3.53
N GLN A 250 13.20 -4.74 -4.69
CA GLN A 250 12.13 -5.71 -4.77
C GLN A 250 12.72 -7.10 -5.08
N GLU A 251 12.53 -8.05 -4.16
CA GLU A 251 12.94 -9.44 -4.30
C GLU A 251 11.68 -10.32 -4.32
N LYS A 252 11.23 -10.72 -5.51
CA LYS A 252 9.94 -11.41 -5.73
C LYS A 252 8.76 -10.59 -5.18
N ASP A 253 8.20 -11.04 -4.07
CA ASP A 253 7.06 -10.43 -3.37
C ASP A 253 7.48 -9.63 -2.12
N LEU A 254 8.78 -9.58 -1.83
CA LEU A 254 9.32 -8.82 -0.70
C LEU A 254 9.89 -7.48 -1.19
N VAL A 255 9.68 -6.44 -0.38
CA VAL A 255 10.20 -5.11 -0.60
C VAL A 255 11.01 -4.68 0.61
N ARG A 256 12.22 -4.17 0.40
CA ARG A 256 13.09 -3.65 1.46
C ARG A 256 13.78 -2.36 1.01
N LEU A 257 14.11 -1.48 1.95
CA LEU A 257 15.07 -0.38 1.73
C LEU A 257 16.43 -0.94 1.28
N VAL A 258 17.12 -0.22 0.39
CA VAL A 258 18.44 -0.64 -0.12
C VAL A 258 19.46 -0.80 1.01
N ASP A 259 19.43 0.11 1.99
CA ASP A 259 20.35 0.11 3.14
C ASP A 259 20.04 -0.99 4.15
N HIS A 260 18.85 -1.60 4.10
CA HIS A 260 18.51 -2.70 4.99
C HIS A 260 19.17 -3.98 4.50
N ARG A 261 20.33 -4.27 5.09
CA ARG A 261 20.95 -5.59 5.02
C ARG A 261 20.69 -6.29 6.33
N VAL A 262 19.97 -7.40 6.25
CA VAL A 262 19.72 -8.24 7.41
C VAL A 262 21.05 -8.84 7.84
N THR A 263 21.56 -8.42 9.00
CA THR A 263 22.73 -8.99 9.67
C THR A 263 22.53 -10.42 10.15
N LEU A 264 21.39 -11.06 9.84
CA LEU A 264 21.16 -12.50 10.03
C LEU A 264 22.27 -13.36 9.45
N ALA A 265 22.96 -12.94 8.38
CA ALA A 265 24.11 -13.70 7.91
C ALA A 265 25.22 -13.79 8.99
N ALA A 266 25.48 -12.72 9.72
CA ALA A 266 26.48 -12.70 10.79
C ALA A 266 25.99 -13.42 12.05
N ASP A 267 24.74 -13.17 12.47
CA ASP A 267 24.15 -13.81 13.65
C ASP A 267 23.92 -15.32 13.43
N GLN A 268 23.49 -15.73 12.23
CA GLN A 268 23.40 -17.15 11.86
C GLN A 268 24.78 -17.78 11.73
N GLN A 269 25.81 -17.03 11.30
CA GLN A 269 27.16 -17.56 11.20
C GLN A 269 27.81 -17.71 12.59
N GLU A 270 27.55 -16.80 13.52
CA GLU A 270 27.96 -16.94 14.92
C GLU A 270 27.16 -18.06 15.62
N ALA A 271 25.84 -18.13 15.39
CA ALA A 271 25.00 -19.22 15.90
C ALA A 271 25.43 -20.57 15.33
N ARG A 272 25.71 -20.65 14.02
CA ARG A 272 26.25 -21.85 13.36
C ARG A 272 27.55 -22.28 14.02
N LYS A 273 28.48 -21.34 14.24
CA LYS A 273 29.77 -21.64 14.87
C LYS A 273 29.58 -22.17 16.30
N LYS A 274 28.73 -21.53 17.12
CA LYS A 274 28.44 -22.00 18.49
C LYS A 274 27.75 -23.37 18.51
N ILE A 275 26.73 -23.56 17.68
CA ILE A 275 26.02 -24.85 17.55
C ILE A 275 27.01 -25.94 17.12
N GLU A 276 27.84 -25.68 16.10
CA GLU A 276 28.87 -26.62 15.64
C GLU A 276 29.87 -26.95 16.74
N GLU A 277 30.38 -25.95 17.48
CA GLU A 277 31.30 -26.15 18.61
C GLU A 277 30.67 -27.01 19.72
N ILE A 278 29.39 -26.81 20.06
CA ILE A 278 28.66 -27.62 21.05
C ILE A 278 28.58 -29.08 20.58
N TYR A 279 28.09 -29.33 19.36
CA TYR A 279 27.88 -30.70 18.86
C TYR A 279 29.21 -31.43 18.57
N VAL A 280 30.27 -30.73 18.19
CA VAL A 280 31.62 -31.30 18.04
C VAL A 280 32.18 -31.68 19.41
N LYS A 281 32.11 -30.79 20.40
CA LYS A 281 32.67 -31.02 21.75
C LYS A 281 31.93 -32.13 22.51
N SER A 282 30.62 -32.24 22.32
CA SER A 282 29.80 -33.23 23.02
C SER A 282 29.87 -34.65 22.41
N GLY A 283 30.42 -34.80 21.20
CA GLY A 283 30.65 -36.11 20.58
C GLY A 283 29.40 -36.98 20.50
N LEU A 284 29.42 -38.14 21.16
CA LEU A 284 28.29 -39.09 21.21
C LEU A 284 27.28 -38.80 22.34
N GLN A 285 27.45 -37.73 23.10
CA GLN A 285 26.52 -37.30 24.16
C GLN A 285 26.04 -35.86 23.95
N PRO A 286 25.46 -35.52 22.78
CA PRO A 286 25.03 -34.16 22.49
C PRO A 286 23.81 -33.76 23.34
N PRO A 287 23.66 -32.45 23.63
CA PRO A 287 22.43 -31.94 24.22
C PRO A 287 21.26 -32.07 23.23
N TYR A 288 20.04 -32.11 23.76
CA TYR A 288 18.83 -32.03 22.94
C TYR A 288 18.70 -30.61 22.41
N PHE A 289 18.14 -30.44 21.22
CA PHE A 289 18.00 -29.09 20.66
C PHE A 289 17.14 -28.18 21.54
N LYS A 290 16.10 -28.73 22.20
CA LYS A 290 15.31 -28.05 23.25
C LYS A 290 16.13 -27.50 24.42
N GLU A 291 17.29 -28.08 24.73
CA GLU A 291 18.15 -27.65 25.84
C GLU A 291 19.01 -26.44 25.45
N ILE A 292 19.34 -26.29 24.16
CA ILE A 292 20.20 -25.20 23.65
C ILE A 292 19.42 -24.09 22.93
N LYS A 293 18.15 -24.32 22.55
CA LYS A 293 17.35 -23.35 21.78
C LYS A 293 17.24 -21.98 22.47
N ASP A 294 17.20 -21.96 23.80
CA ASP A 294 16.99 -20.75 24.60
C ASP A 294 18.29 -19.94 24.78
N GLU A 295 19.44 -20.49 24.37
CA GLU A 295 20.73 -19.78 24.33
C GLU A 295 20.86 -18.83 23.13
N PHE A 296 19.91 -18.87 22.20
CA PHE A 296 19.91 -18.08 20.97
C PHE A 296 18.65 -17.20 20.85
N PRO A 297 18.77 -15.99 20.27
CA PRO A 297 17.64 -15.09 20.14
C PRO A 297 16.61 -15.59 19.11
N GLY A 298 15.36 -15.72 19.55
CA GLY A 298 14.21 -16.02 18.69
C GLY A 298 14.29 -17.41 18.04
N ASN A 299 13.94 -17.48 16.74
CA ASN A 299 13.96 -18.73 15.97
C ASN A 299 15.30 -19.02 15.26
N THR A 300 16.33 -18.21 15.49
CA THR A 300 17.61 -18.29 14.77
C THR A 300 18.27 -19.66 14.92
N ALA A 301 18.25 -20.25 16.12
CA ALA A 301 18.81 -21.59 16.35
C ALA A 301 18.12 -22.67 15.53
N PHE A 302 16.79 -22.61 15.40
CA PHE A 302 16.03 -23.61 14.66
C PHE A 302 16.30 -23.53 13.15
N GLU A 303 16.32 -22.32 12.61
CA GLU A 303 16.64 -22.09 11.19
C GLU A 303 18.06 -22.56 10.84
N VAL A 304 19.04 -22.27 11.70
CA VAL A 304 20.44 -22.71 11.52
C VAL A 304 20.58 -24.23 11.67
N LEU A 305 19.89 -24.84 12.64
CA LEU A 305 19.92 -26.29 12.85
C LEU A 305 19.37 -27.04 11.62
N GLU A 306 18.22 -26.61 11.09
CA GLU A 306 17.61 -27.20 9.88
C GLU A 306 18.52 -27.03 8.66
N LEU A 307 19.18 -25.86 8.52
CA LEU A 307 20.18 -25.63 7.47
C LEU A 307 21.35 -26.62 7.60
N MET A 308 21.95 -26.73 8.79
CA MET A 308 23.09 -27.63 9.05
C MET A 308 22.72 -29.11 8.87
N HIS A 309 21.47 -29.49 9.17
CA HIS A 309 20.96 -30.82 8.90
C HIS A 309 20.84 -31.10 7.40
N LYS A 310 20.30 -30.13 6.64
CA LYS A 310 20.14 -30.22 5.19
C LYS A 310 21.47 -30.26 4.44
N GLU A 311 22.48 -29.52 4.94
CA GLU A 311 23.86 -29.55 4.42
C GLU A 311 24.61 -30.83 4.81
N GLY A 312 24.10 -31.58 5.78
CA GLY A 312 24.68 -32.84 6.24
C GLY A 312 25.75 -32.69 7.32
N SER A 313 26.03 -31.49 7.84
CA SER A 313 26.93 -31.30 8.99
C SER A 313 26.38 -31.89 10.28
N LEU A 314 25.05 -31.84 10.45
CA LEU A 314 24.34 -32.47 11.55
C LEU A 314 23.44 -33.62 11.07
N ILE A 315 23.49 -34.73 11.77
CA ILE A 315 22.70 -35.93 11.49
C ILE A 315 21.60 -36.05 12.53
N LYS A 316 20.36 -36.02 12.05
CA LYS A 316 19.17 -36.26 12.86
C LYS A 316 19.00 -37.75 13.15
N VAL A 317 19.27 -38.13 14.39
CA VAL A 317 19.16 -39.53 14.83
C VAL A 317 17.72 -39.83 15.26
N LYS A 318 17.12 -39.00 16.11
CA LYS A 318 15.74 -39.16 16.58
C LYS A 318 15.13 -37.83 17.03
N GLU A 319 13.95 -37.48 16.52
CA GLU A 319 13.17 -36.30 16.94
C GLU A 319 14.01 -35.01 17.07
N ASP A 320 14.42 -34.66 18.29
CA ASP A 320 15.12 -33.42 18.65
C ASP A 320 16.61 -33.68 18.97
N LEU A 321 17.09 -34.89 18.68
CA LEU A 321 18.44 -35.37 18.94
C LEU A 321 19.25 -35.42 17.64
N TYR A 322 20.23 -34.54 17.56
CA TYR A 322 21.15 -34.37 16.44
C TYR A 322 22.57 -34.70 16.88
N PHE A 323 23.40 -35.18 15.95
CA PHE A 323 24.81 -35.47 16.18
C PHE A 323 25.66 -34.81 15.11
N HIS A 324 26.88 -34.42 15.45
CA HIS A 324 27.82 -33.96 14.43
C HIS A 324 28.23 -35.12 13.52
N LYS A 325 28.28 -34.87 12.21
CA LYS A 325 28.61 -35.90 11.20
C LYS A 325 29.90 -36.64 11.51
N GLN A 326 30.95 -35.94 11.94
CA GLN A 326 32.24 -36.55 12.28
C GLN A 326 32.14 -37.62 13.38
N ALA A 327 31.30 -37.38 14.41
CA ALA A 327 31.13 -38.32 15.51
C ALA A 327 30.41 -39.60 15.04
N VAL A 328 29.38 -39.45 14.19
CA VAL A 328 28.62 -40.57 13.63
C VAL A 328 29.48 -41.37 12.65
N GLU A 329 30.22 -40.72 11.75
CA GLU A 329 31.09 -41.41 10.78
C GLU A 329 32.24 -42.17 11.47
N LYS A 330 32.80 -41.61 12.55
CA LYS A 330 33.80 -42.32 13.36
C LYS A 330 33.19 -43.57 13.99
N LEU A 331 32.04 -43.43 14.64
CA LEU A 331 31.33 -44.55 15.25
C LEU A 331 30.91 -45.61 14.21
N GLU A 332 30.49 -45.18 13.02
CA GLU A 332 30.17 -46.09 11.92
C GLU A 332 31.39 -46.92 11.51
N LYS A 333 32.57 -46.30 11.38
CA LYS A 333 33.82 -47.01 11.07
C LYS A 333 34.18 -48.01 12.15
N ASP A 334 34.08 -47.62 13.42
CA ASP A 334 34.38 -48.49 14.56
C ASP A 334 33.41 -49.69 14.62
N LEU A 335 32.11 -49.43 14.39
CA LEU A 335 31.06 -50.45 14.33
C LEU A 335 31.27 -51.42 13.17
N VAL A 336 31.54 -50.92 11.96
CA VAL A 336 31.79 -51.76 10.78
C VAL A 336 33.08 -52.57 10.96
N GLY A 337 34.12 -52.00 11.57
CA GLY A 337 35.35 -52.70 11.92
C GLY A 337 35.08 -53.87 12.87
N PHE A 338 34.38 -53.60 13.97
CA PHE A 338 33.99 -54.62 14.94
C PHE A 338 33.14 -55.73 14.32
N LEU A 339 32.15 -55.37 13.49
CA LEU A 339 31.27 -56.37 12.85
C LEU A 339 31.99 -57.20 11.77
N LYS A 340 33.05 -56.69 11.15
CA LYS A 340 33.88 -57.49 10.24
C LYS A 340 34.69 -58.56 10.98
N GLU A 341 35.12 -58.26 12.20
CA GLU A 341 35.92 -59.15 13.04
C GLU A 341 35.06 -60.14 13.83
N HIS A 342 34.01 -59.65 14.51
CA HIS A 342 33.18 -60.42 15.43
C HIS A 342 31.85 -60.91 14.84
N LYS A 343 31.54 -60.55 13.58
CA LYS A 343 30.31 -60.89 12.81
C LYS A 343 28.99 -60.32 13.32
N GLU A 344 28.82 -60.20 14.63
CA GLU A 344 27.63 -59.66 15.28
C GLU A 344 27.96 -58.77 16.46
N ILE A 345 27.06 -57.86 16.81
CA ILE A 345 27.18 -57.00 17.99
C ILE A 345 25.85 -56.97 18.76
N THR A 346 25.93 -57.20 20.06
CA THR A 346 24.79 -57.07 20.97
C THR A 346 24.64 -55.63 21.47
N THR A 347 23.45 -55.27 21.95
CA THR A 347 23.21 -53.92 22.50
C THR A 347 24.15 -53.55 23.67
N PRO A 348 24.49 -54.47 24.60
CA PRO A 348 25.52 -54.21 25.63
C PRO A 348 26.92 -53.93 25.06
N GLN A 349 27.38 -54.71 24.08
CA GLN A 349 28.69 -54.49 23.44
C GLN A 349 28.72 -53.16 22.67
N PHE A 350 27.62 -52.79 22.01
CA PHE A 350 27.52 -51.48 21.37
C PHE A 350 27.53 -50.34 22.40
N LYS A 351 26.95 -50.53 23.59
CA LYS A 351 27.04 -49.55 24.68
C LYS A 351 28.49 -49.39 25.18
N GLU A 352 29.23 -50.48 25.29
CA GLU A 352 30.65 -50.45 25.64
C GLU A 352 31.48 -49.72 24.58
N MET A 353 31.20 -49.97 23.30
CA MET A 353 31.84 -49.27 22.18
C MET A 353 31.56 -47.76 22.17
N THR A 354 30.30 -47.35 22.39
CA THR A 354 29.97 -45.92 22.40
C THR A 354 30.40 -45.21 23.67
N GLY A 355 30.56 -45.93 24.79
CA GLY A 355 30.85 -45.35 26.11
C GLY A 355 29.75 -44.42 26.63
N THR A 356 28.52 -44.54 26.09
CA THR A 356 27.42 -43.60 26.38
C THR A 356 26.29 -44.23 27.18
N SER A 357 25.43 -43.38 27.74
CA SER A 357 24.21 -43.84 28.40
C SER A 357 23.21 -44.44 27.38
N ARG A 358 22.28 -45.27 27.87
CA ARG A 358 21.20 -45.85 27.04
C ARG A 358 20.38 -44.79 26.30
N LYS A 359 20.30 -43.57 26.84
CA LYS A 359 19.65 -42.40 26.23
C LYS A 359 20.16 -42.12 24.81
N TYR A 360 21.45 -42.32 24.57
CA TYR A 360 22.10 -42.04 23.28
C TYR A 360 22.40 -43.32 22.48
N THR A 361 22.78 -44.41 23.15
CA THR A 361 23.13 -45.69 22.50
C THR A 361 21.97 -46.29 21.72
N ILE A 362 20.75 -46.29 22.28
CA ILE A 362 19.57 -46.89 21.61
C ILE A 362 19.20 -46.11 20.34
N PRO A 363 19.06 -44.77 20.37
CA PRO A 363 18.82 -44.02 19.14
C PRO A 363 19.91 -44.20 18.08
N LEU A 364 21.19 -44.25 18.47
CA LEU A 364 22.30 -44.44 17.53
C LEU A 364 22.26 -45.80 16.84
N ILE A 365 22.00 -46.88 17.56
CA ILE A 365 21.94 -48.23 16.98
C ILE A 365 20.72 -48.39 16.06
N GLU A 366 19.58 -47.77 16.42
CA GLU A 366 18.39 -47.69 15.57
C GLU A 366 18.63 -46.84 14.31
N TYR A 367 19.43 -45.78 14.43
CA TYR A 367 19.85 -44.98 13.28
C TYR A 367 20.70 -45.78 12.30
N PHE A 368 21.62 -46.62 12.78
CA PHE A 368 22.41 -47.51 11.91
C PHE A 368 21.56 -48.59 11.23
N ASP A 369 20.50 -49.05 11.88
CA ASP A 369 19.51 -49.94 11.24
C ASP A 369 18.76 -49.20 10.12
N ARG A 370 18.27 -47.98 10.39
CA ARG A 370 17.52 -47.16 9.42
C ARG A 370 18.38 -46.70 8.24
N SER A 371 19.65 -46.36 8.50
CA SER A 371 20.63 -46.00 7.47
C SER A 371 21.20 -47.22 6.73
N GLN A 372 20.69 -48.42 7.02
CA GLN A 372 21.03 -49.67 6.35
C GLN A 372 22.49 -50.11 6.56
N VAL A 373 23.16 -49.64 7.61
CA VAL A 373 24.50 -50.11 8.00
C VAL A 373 24.39 -51.47 8.70
N THR A 374 23.44 -51.60 9.63
CA THR A 374 23.17 -52.82 10.38
C THR A 374 21.79 -53.40 10.12
N VAL A 375 21.61 -54.69 10.40
CA VAL A 375 20.30 -55.34 10.45
C VAL A 375 20.20 -56.11 11.76
N ARG A 376 19.06 -55.96 12.44
CA ARG A 376 18.76 -56.70 13.67
C ARG A 376 18.37 -58.14 13.36
N VAL A 377 19.04 -59.09 13.99
CA VAL A 377 18.76 -60.54 13.91
C VAL A 377 18.68 -61.06 15.35
N GLY A 378 17.46 -61.27 15.84
CA GLY A 378 17.22 -61.59 17.25
C GLY A 378 17.66 -60.45 18.20
N ASP A 379 18.56 -60.77 19.13
CA ASP A 379 19.12 -59.85 20.12
C ASP A 379 20.43 -59.17 19.69
N SER A 380 20.96 -59.60 18.55
CA SER A 380 22.19 -59.07 17.95
C SER A 380 21.89 -58.26 16.68
N ARG A 381 22.90 -57.51 16.24
CA ARG A 381 22.92 -56.86 14.93
C ARG A 381 24.11 -57.35 14.13
N VAL A 382 23.88 -57.56 12.84
CA VAL A 382 24.91 -57.97 11.88
C VAL A 382 25.12 -56.88 10.85
N LEU A 383 26.30 -56.87 10.24
CA LEU A 383 26.60 -55.95 9.15
C LEU A 383 25.70 -56.26 7.96
N ARG A 384 24.99 -55.26 7.44
CA ARG A 384 24.18 -55.42 6.24
C ARG A 384 25.13 -55.54 5.04
N ARG A 385 25.19 -56.72 4.41
CA ARG A 385 25.88 -56.87 3.13
C ARG A 385 25.15 -56.01 2.09
N LYS A 386 25.89 -55.10 1.43
CA LYS A 386 25.42 -54.42 0.23
C LYS A 386 25.27 -55.39 -0.91
#